data_AF-A0A924NBQ1-F1
#
_entry.id   AF-A0A924NBQ1-F1
#
_cell.length_a   1.000
_cell.length_b   1.000
_cell.length_c   1.000
_cell.angle_alpha   90.00
_cell.angle_beta   90.00
_cell.angle_gamma   90.00
#
_symmetry.space_group_name_H-M   'P 1'
#
loop_
_entity.id
_entity.type
_entity.pdbx_description
1 polymer ?
#
loop_
_entity_poly.entity_id
_entity_poly.type
_entity_poly.pdbx_seq_one_letter_code
_entity_poly.pdbx_strand_id
1 'polypeptide(L)'
;MTNPTRIVDAHVHFWDPGLLHYPWLKDTSELQRTFLADDLPALADGVLDGVVFVEANCRTTENFSELNFIDTLADAGTRILGTVAFIDLCDGVRRTAALQELGRRARVVGVRHSIQHHPSGFGIQAEFVRGVQEVGRLGLTFDLCITARQLPEVTELVRQCPNTSFMLDHCGKPDIAGNACESWASDLQRLAVHGNVACKFSGLLSEARPDQRTAAGLLPFARHAMECFGPTRLVYGSDWPVVTTAGGEPLWRALVHELTSDWSLAARQAFFCDNAVRFYGIRNDART
;
A
#
# COMPACT_ATOMS: atom_id res chain seq x y z
N MET A 1 -15.98 -0.21 -29.51
CA MET A 1 -14.78 0.42 -28.95
C MET A 1 -14.76 0.08 -27.48
N THR A 2 -13.79 -0.68 -27.00
CA THR A 2 -13.68 -1.03 -25.57
C THR A 2 -13.25 0.22 -24.80
N ASN A 3 -13.98 0.58 -23.75
CA ASN A 3 -13.56 1.68 -22.87
C ASN A 3 -12.15 1.39 -22.32
N PRO A 4 -11.28 2.40 -22.20
CA PRO A 4 -9.96 2.22 -21.62
C PRO A 4 -10.07 1.71 -20.18
N THR A 5 -9.18 0.79 -19.80
CA THR A 5 -9.09 0.29 -18.43
C THR A 5 -8.83 1.48 -17.49
N ARG A 6 -9.68 1.63 -16.48
CA ARG A 6 -9.45 2.63 -15.43
C ARG A 6 -8.48 2.07 -14.41
N ILE A 7 -7.54 2.88 -13.97
CA ILE A 7 -6.51 2.49 -13.02
C ILE A 7 -6.62 3.39 -11.78
N VAL A 8 -6.69 2.76 -10.61
CA VAL A 8 -6.44 3.40 -9.33
C VAL A 8 -5.11 2.85 -8.83
N ASP A 9 -4.11 3.73 -8.72
CA ASP A 9 -2.86 3.36 -8.09
C ASP A 9 -3.03 3.41 -6.57
N ALA A 10 -3.17 2.25 -5.93
CA ALA A 10 -3.50 2.20 -4.51
C ALA A 10 -2.30 2.39 -3.57
N HIS A 11 -1.09 2.62 -4.10
CA HIS A 11 0.09 2.81 -3.27
C HIS A 11 1.06 3.80 -3.93
N VAL A 12 0.88 5.08 -3.62
CA VAL A 12 1.82 6.14 -3.97
C VAL A 12 2.22 6.94 -2.75
N HIS A 13 3.39 7.57 -2.84
CA HIS A 13 3.87 8.56 -1.90
C HIS A 13 4.09 9.88 -2.63
N PHE A 14 3.84 10.98 -1.94
CA PHE A 14 4.27 12.32 -2.34
C PHE A 14 5.03 12.92 -1.19
N TRP A 15 6.13 13.60 -1.47
CA TRP A 15 6.90 14.26 -0.44
C TRP A 15 7.69 15.45 -0.98
N ASP A 16 7.98 16.38 -0.07
CA ASP A 16 8.91 17.48 -0.29
C ASP A 16 9.86 17.55 0.93
N PRO A 17 11.15 17.18 0.79
CA PRO A 17 12.11 17.22 1.89
C PRO A 17 12.48 18.64 2.35
N GLY A 18 12.09 19.68 1.59
CA GLY A 18 12.19 21.07 1.98
C GLY A 18 11.02 21.53 2.87
N LEU A 19 9.91 20.79 2.89
CA LEU A 19 8.74 21.08 3.73
C LEU A 19 8.67 20.21 4.99
N LEU A 20 8.94 18.91 4.86
CA LEU A 20 8.81 17.92 5.93
C LEU A 20 10.05 17.04 6.01
N HIS A 21 10.29 16.42 7.16
CA HIS A 21 11.48 15.61 7.38
C HIS A 21 11.18 14.12 7.25
N TYR A 22 11.87 13.46 6.32
CA TYR A 22 11.76 12.02 6.07
C TYR A 22 13.09 11.34 6.41
N PRO A 23 13.27 10.80 7.63
CA PRO A 23 14.57 10.29 8.08
C PRO A 23 15.18 9.22 7.18
N TRP A 24 14.35 8.34 6.59
CA TRP A 24 14.77 7.21 5.77
C TRP A 24 15.30 7.62 4.38
N LEU A 25 14.98 8.82 3.88
CA LEU A 25 15.50 9.29 2.59
C LEU A 25 17.02 9.48 2.61
N LYS A 26 17.63 9.67 3.79
CA LYS A 26 19.08 9.88 3.95
C LYS A 26 19.93 8.76 3.36
N ASP A 27 19.37 7.55 3.28
CA ASP A 27 20.07 6.37 2.82
C ASP A 27 19.88 6.10 1.31
N THR A 28 19.05 6.90 0.62
CA THR A 28 18.74 6.73 -0.81
C THR A 28 18.82 8.06 -1.56
N SER A 29 19.99 8.38 -2.13
CA SER A 29 20.26 9.68 -2.77
C SER A 29 19.27 10.04 -3.90
N GLU A 30 18.84 9.07 -4.68
CA GLU A 30 17.88 9.26 -5.79
C GLU A 30 16.50 9.72 -5.31
N LEU A 31 16.14 9.41 -4.06
CA LEU A 31 14.85 9.75 -3.45
C LEU A 31 14.90 11.05 -2.64
N GLN A 32 16.08 11.65 -2.44
CA GLN A 32 16.28 12.90 -1.68
C GLN A 32 15.91 14.16 -2.48
N ARG A 33 14.72 14.17 -3.05
CA ARG A 33 14.15 15.32 -3.76
C ARG A 33 12.64 15.31 -3.64
N THR A 34 12.02 16.40 -4.07
CA THR A 34 10.57 16.52 -4.15
C THR A 34 10.02 15.57 -5.22
N PHE A 35 8.92 14.89 -4.87
CA PHE A 35 8.13 14.03 -5.78
C PHE A 35 6.65 14.36 -5.57
N LEU A 36 6.01 14.90 -6.61
CA LEU A 36 4.62 15.32 -6.63
C LEU A 36 3.82 14.57 -7.70
N ALA A 37 2.51 14.77 -7.74
CA ALA A 37 1.64 14.13 -8.72
C ALA A 37 2.01 14.43 -10.18
N ASP A 38 2.54 15.63 -10.47
CA ASP A 38 2.99 16.01 -11.81
C ASP A 38 4.23 15.21 -12.27
N ASP A 39 4.95 14.58 -11.35
CA ASP A 39 6.09 13.71 -11.64
C ASP A 39 5.67 12.25 -11.91
N LEU A 40 4.38 11.91 -11.75
CA LEU A 40 3.88 10.57 -12.07
C LEU A 40 4.02 10.31 -13.57
N PRO A 41 4.55 9.14 -13.97
CA PRO A 41 4.68 8.80 -15.38
C PRO A 41 3.32 8.79 -16.08
N ALA A 42 3.28 9.34 -17.30
CA ALA A 42 2.10 9.24 -18.13
C ALA A 42 1.78 7.76 -18.45
N LEU A 43 0.49 7.43 -18.43
CA LEU A 43 0.04 6.11 -18.83
C LEU A 43 0.11 5.97 -20.36
N ALA A 44 0.80 4.92 -20.83
CA ALA A 44 0.79 4.55 -22.24
C ALA A 44 -0.54 3.89 -22.65
N ASP A 45 -1.21 3.26 -21.69
CA ASP A 45 -2.46 2.54 -21.84
C ASP A 45 -3.38 2.72 -20.62
N GLY A 46 -4.68 2.87 -20.87
CA GLY A 46 -5.67 3.14 -19.82
C GLY A 46 -5.75 4.60 -19.40
N VAL A 47 -6.47 4.85 -18.31
CA VAL A 47 -6.65 6.19 -17.72
C VAL A 47 -6.47 6.09 -16.20
N LEU A 48 -5.63 6.96 -15.64
CA LEU A 48 -5.45 7.08 -14.20
C LEU A 48 -6.69 7.78 -13.62
N ASP A 49 -7.54 7.01 -12.96
CA ASP A 49 -8.75 7.50 -12.30
C ASP A 49 -8.42 8.19 -10.97
N GLY A 50 -7.25 7.89 -10.41
CA GLY A 50 -6.67 8.57 -9.25
C GLY A 50 -5.73 7.67 -8.48
N VAL A 51 -5.32 8.14 -7.31
CA VAL A 51 -4.33 7.47 -6.46
C VAL A 51 -4.80 7.36 -5.01
N VAL A 52 -4.28 6.38 -4.29
CA VAL A 52 -4.32 6.35 -2.83
C VAL A 52 -2.94 6.73 -2.32
N PHE A 53 -2.86 7.90 -1.67
CA PHE A 53 -1.65 8.31 -0.98
C PHE A 53 -1.48 7.47 0.29
N VAL A 54 -0.25 7.04 0.55
CA VAL A 54 0.13 6.36 1.78
C VAL A 54 1.22 7.18 2.48
N GLU A 55 1.10 7.37 3.79
CA GLU A 55 2.08 8.08 4.63
C GLU A 55 3.52 7.67 4.28
N ALA A 56 4.42 8.64 4.16
CA ALA A 56 5.76 8.41 3.62
C ALA A 56 6.83 8.32 4.72
N ASN A 57 6.46 7.93 5.94
CA ASN A 57 7.34 7.86 7.11
C ASN A 57 8.09 9.19 7.35
N CYS A 58 7.38 10.32 7.29
CA CYS A 58 7.87 11.57 7.86
C CYS A 58 8.08 11.42 9.37
N ARG A 59 8.71 12.40 10.02
CA ARG A 59 8.83 12.37 11.50
C ARG A 59 7.44 12.24 12.11
N THR A 60 7.34 11.44 13.18
CA THR A 60 6.06 11.18 13.85
C THR A 60 5.37 12.45 14.35
N THR A 61 6.12 13.50 14.67
CA THR A 61 5.61 14.82 15.08
C THR A 61 5.05 15.66 13.92
N GLU A 62 5.30 15.26 12.68
CA GLU A 62 4.90 15.95 11.45
C GLU A 62 3.77 15.23 10.71
N ASN A 63 3.23 14.15 11.26
CA ASN A 63 2.22 13.31 10.61
C ASN A 63 0.96 14.08 10.17
N PHE A 64 0.44 15.01 10.99
CA PHE A 64 -0.67 15.86 10.59
C PHE A 64 -0.27 16.95 9.58
N SER A 65 1.00 17.38 9.58
CA SER A 65 1.52 18.29 8.57
C SER A 65 1.62 17.60 7.20
N GLU A 66 2.00 16.32 7.16
CA GLU A 66 1.93 15.49 5.96
C GLU A 66 0.50 15.42 5.41
N LEU A 67 -0.50 15.17 6.26
CA LEU A 67 -1.89 15.18 5.83
C LEU A 67 -2.33 16.53 5.26
N ASN A 68 -1.95 17.64 5.89
CA ASN A 68 -2.28 18.98 5.38
C ASN A 68 -1.59 19.27 4.03
N PHE A 69 -0.37 18.78 3.84
CA PHE A 69 0.34 18.87 2.57
C PHE A 69 -0.40 18.08 1.48
N ILE A 70 -0.84 16.85 1.77
CA ILE A 70 -1.60 16.02 0.83
C ILE A 70 -2.98 16.62 0.53
N ASP A 71 -3.67 17.20 1.51
CA ASP A 71 -4.91 17.93 1.29
C ASP A 71 -4.68 19.13 0.34
N THR A 72 -3.56 19.84 0.48
CA THR A 72 -3.18 20.95 -0.42
C THR A 72 -2.98 20.45 -1.86
N LEU A 73 -2.34 19.29 -2.05
CA LEU A 73 -2.18 18.69 -3.39
C LEU A 73 -3.52 18.29 -4.00
N ALA A 74 -4.43 17.75 -3.18
CA ALA A 74 -5.77 17.37 -3.62
C ALA A 74 -6.60 18.60 -4.02
N ASP A 75 -6.55 19.67 -3.23
CA ASP A 75 -7.24 20.93 -3.50
C ASP A 75 -6.67 21.66 -4.75
N ALA A 76 -5.39 21.44 -5.05
CA ALA A 76 -4.74 21.92 -6.27
C ALA A 76 -5.10 21.10 -7.54
N GLY A 77 -5.90 20.03 -7.39
CA GLY A 77 -6.42 19.24 -8.52
C GLY A 77 -5.82 17.84 -8.66
N THR A 78 -4.91 17.42 -7.78
CA THR A 78 -4.44 16.04 -7.77
C THR A 78 -5.60 15.10 -7.42
N ARG A 79 -5.82 14.05 -8.22
CA ARG A 79 -6.87 13.05 -7.99
C ARG A 79 -6.51 12.05 -6.88
N ILE A 80 -6.37 12.52 -5.65
CA ILE A 80 -6.20 11.69 -4.45
C ILE A 80 -7.58 11.18 -4.01
N LEU A 81 -7.81 9.88 -4.22
CA LEU A 81 -9.07 9.22 -3.92
C LEU A 81 -9.15 8.76 -2.47
N GLY A 82 -8.00 8.54 -1.84
CA GLY A 82 -7.89 8.16 -0.44
C GLY A 82 -6.50 8.44 0.12
N THR A 83 -6.43 8.62 1.42
CA THR A 83 -5.22 8.84 2.19
C THR A 83 -5.13 7.81 3.31
N VAL A 84 -4.05 7.04 3.33
CA VAL A 84 -3.66 6.17 4.43
C VAL A 84 -2.66 6.95 5.30
N ALA A 85 -3.07 7.31 6.52
CA ALA A 85 -2.36 8.23 7.39
C ALA A 85 -1.47 7.51 8.42
N PHE A 86 -0.42 8.18 8.91
CA PHE A 86 0.34 7.71 10.06
C PHE A 86 -0.30 8.15 11.39
N ILE A 87 -0.45 7.21 12.33
CA ILE A 87 -0.70 7.47 13.75
C ILE A 87 0.15 6.51 14.58
N ASP A 88 0.80 7.04 15.62
CA ASP A 88 1.43 6.20 16.63
C ASP A 88 0.36 5.45 17.45
N LEU A 89 0.10 4.21 17.06
CA LEU A 89 -0.86 3.32 17.72
C LEU A 89 -0.42 2.86 19.13
N CYS A 90 0.84 3.10 19.51
CA CYS A 90 1.35 2.75 20.84
C CYS A 90 1.14 3.88 21.86
N ASP A 91 0.90 5.12 21.42
CA ASP A 91 0.60 6.25 22.30
C ASP A 91 -0.86 6.19 22.78
N GLY A 92 -1.12 5.36 23.81
CA GLY A 92 -2.46 5.20 24.38
C GLY A 92 -3.10 6.49 24.92
N VAL A 93 -2.32 7.55 25.17
CA VAL A 93 -2.84 8.85 25.63
C VAL A 93 -3.36 9.67 24.46
N ARG A 94 -2.63 9.70 23.34
CA ARG A 94 -2.94 10.57 22.20
C ARG A 94 -3.66 9.88 21.05
N ARG A 95 -3.50 8.55 20.91
CA ARG A 95 -4.02 7.75 19.80
C ARG A 95 -5.50 7.98 19.55
N THR A 96 -6.35 7.86 20.58
CA THR A 96 -7.79 7.98 20.42
C THR A 96 -8.21 9.33 19.84
N ALA A 97 -7.65 10.42 20.38
CA ALA A 97 -7.94 11.76 19.87
C ALA A 97 -7.44 11.95 18.44
N ALA A 98 -6.24 11.44 18.14
CA ALA A 98 -5.65 11.52 16.80
C ALA A 98 -6.48 10.72 15.77
N LEU A 99 -6.90 9.50 16.10
CA LEU A 99 -7.75 8.67 15.24
C LEU A 99 -9.14 9.28 15.03
N GLN A 100 -9.73 9.89 16.06
CA GLN A 100 -11.00 10.61 15.91
C GLN A 100 -10.88 11.81 14.98
N GLU A 101 -9.76 12.53 15.04
CA GLU A 101 -9.48 13.63 14.12
C GLU A 101 -9.30 13.14 12.68
N LEU A 102 -8.62 12.00 12.48
CA LEU A 102 -8.53 11.35 11.17
C LEU A 102 -9.91 10.99 10.61
N GLY A 103 -10.78 10.41 11.43
CA GLY A 103 -12.14 10.02 11.02
C GLY A 103 -13.04 11.18 10.58
N ARG A 104 -12.64 12.44 10.83
CA ARG A 104 -13.35 13.64 10.34
C ARG A 104 -12.86 14.10 8.97
N ARG A 105 -11.71 13.63 8.50
CA ARG A 105 -11.14 14.00 7.20
C ARG A 105 -11.75 13.12 6.12
N ALA A 106 -12.46 13.73 5.18
CA ALA A 106 -13.23 13.02 4.15
C ALA A 106 -12.41 12.06 3.27
N ARG A 107 -11.11 12.34 3.08
CA ARG A 107 -10.21 11.51 2.26
C ARG A 107 -9.41 10.48 3.06
N VAL A 108 -9.44 10.51 4.40
CA VAL A 108 -8.70 9.51 5.18
C VAL A 108 -9.47 8.21 5.20
N VAL A 109 -8.89 7.17 4.59
CA VAL A 109 -9.52 5.86 4.41
C VAL A 109 -8.88 4.77 5.25
N GLY A 110 -7.67 5.00 5.75
CA GLY A 110 -6.91 4.02 6.50
C GLY A 110 -5.79 4.61 7.32
N VAL A 111 -5.14 3.74 8.08
CA VAL A 111 -3.97 4.05 8.92
C VAL A 111 -2.86 3.07 8.60
N ARG A 112 -1.62 3.57 8.60
CA ARG A 112 -0.41 2.75 8.57
C ARG A 112 0.51 3.15 9.73
N HIS A 113 0.92 2.17 10.51
CA HIS A 113 2.02 2.29 11.46
C HIS A 113 2.96 1.12 11.16
N SER A 114 4.02 1.40 10.39
CA SER A 114 4.88 0.37 9.81
C SER A 114 5.51 -0.52 10.89
N ILE A 115 5.41 -1.85 10.70
CA ILE A 115 5.96 -2.86 11.61
C ILE A 115 7.36 -3.29 11.15
N GLN A 116 7.72 -3.03 9.89
CA GLN A 116 8.92 -3.56 9.23
C GLN A 116 10.24 -3.20 9.93
N HIS A 117 10.29 -2.04 10.61
CA HIS A 117 11.49 -1.54 11.30
C HIS A 117 11.52 -1.88 12.79
N HIS A 118 10.50 -2.54 13.30
CA HIS A 118 10.40 -2.91 14.70
C HIS A 118 10.90 -4.35 14.95
N PRO A 119 11.35 -4.66 16.18
CA PRO A 119 11.70 -6.02 16.56
C PRO A 119 10.49 -6.96 16.46
N SER A 120 10.77 -8.26 16.35
CA SER A 120 9.73 -9.28 16.36
C SER A 120 8.85 -9.17 17.62
N GLY A 121 7.55 -9.30 17.43
CA GLY A 121 6.55 -9.24 18.48
C GLY A 121 5.95 -7.84 18.71
N PHE A 122 6.42 -6.81 17.99
CA PHE A 122 5.87 -5.46 18.07
C PHE A 122 4.38 -5.37 17.69
N GLY A 123 4.00 -5.96 16.56
CA GLY A 123 2.63 -5.92 16.03
C GLY A 123 1.61 -6.69 16.86
N ILE A 124 2.06 -7.50 17.82
CA ILE A 124 1.20 -8.23 18.78
C ILE A 124 1.30 -7.69 20.21
N GLN A 125 1.98 -6.55 20.41
CA GLN A 125 1.96 -5.87 21.71
C GLN A 125 0.55 -5.38 22.01
N ALA A 126 0.13 -5.52 23.27
CA ALA A 126 -1.24 -5.24 23.68
C ALA A 126 -1.72 -3.82 23.35
N GLU A 127 -0.85 -2.80 23.44
CA GLU A 127 -1.20 -1.43 23.04
C GLU A 127 -1.35 -1.27 21.53
N PHE A 128 -0.47 -1.89 20.75
CA PHE A 128 -0.56 -1.84 19.28
C PHE A 128 -1.83 -2.51 18.79
N VAL A 129 -2.14 -3.71 19.31
CA VAL A 129 -3.40 -4.44 19.02
C VAL A 129 -4.62 -3.59 19.37
N ARG A 130 -4.64 -2.96 20.57
CA ARG A 130 -5.72 -2.03 20.95
C ARG A 130 -5.87 -0.88 19.95
N GLY A 131 -4.76 -0.34 19.47
CA GLY A 131 -4.78 0.72 18.46
C GLY A 131 -5.36 0.25 17.12
N VAL A 132 -4.98 -0.93 16.65
CA VAL A 132 -5.53 -1.50 15.40
C VAL A 132 -7.02 -1.83 15.52
N GLN A 133 -7.47 -2.28 16.70
CA GLN A 133 -8.90 -2.48 16.98
C GLN A 133 -9.67 -1.15 16.95
N GLU A 134 -9.07 -0.07 17.46
CA GLU A 134 -9.67 1.27 17.44
C GLU A 134 -9.79 1.83 16.02
N VAL A 135 -8.78 1.60 15.16
CA VAL A 135 -8.84 1.90 13.72
C VAL A 135 -10.06 1.24 13.08
N GLY A 136 -10.26 -0.07 13.30
CA GLY A 136 -11.41 -0.80 12.77
C GLY A 136 -12.75 -0.31 13.32
N ARG A 137 -12.83 0.06 14.60
CA ARG A 137 -14.06 0.62 15.23
C ARG A 137 -14.49 1.93 14.59
N LEU A 138 -13.55 2.70 14.04
CA LEU A 138 -13.82 3.95 13.32
C LEU A 138 -14.15 3.73 11.84
N GLY A 139 -14.15 2.47 11.37
CA GLY A 139 -14.40 2.13 9.97
C GLY A 139 -13.22 2.41 9.04
N LEU A 140 -12.03 2.67 9.58
CA LEU A 140 -10.79 2.86 8.83
C LEU A 140 -10.11 1.50 8.57
N THR A 141 -9.37 1.39 7.48
CA THR A 141 -8.53 0.22 7.18
C THR A 141 -7.17 0.31 7.86
N PHE A 142 -6.46 -0.81 7.96
CA PHE A 142 -5.07 -0.85 8.42
C PHE A 142 -4.14 -1.46 7.36
N ASP A 143 -3.12 -0.70 6.95
CA ASP A 143 -2.13 -1.17 5.97
C ASP A 143 -0.95 -1.83 6.70
N LEU A 144 -0.68 -3.11 6.36
CA LEU A 144 0.35 -3.95 6.95
C LEU A 144 1.67 -3.81 6.18
N CYS A 145 2.49 -2.82 6.55
CA CYS A 145 3.86 -2.67 6.05
C CYS A 145 4.83 -3.48 6.93
N ILE A 146 5.31 -4.59 6.38
CA ILE A 146 6.09 -5.63 7.06
C ILE A 146 7.23 -6.16 6.20
N THR A 147 8.11 -6.95 6.80
CA THR A 147 9.00 -7.89 6.10
C THR A 147 8.40 -9.30 6.06
N ALA A 148 8.80 -10.17 5.11
CA ALA A 148 8.28 -11.54 5.01
C ALA A 148 8.34 -12.34 6.33
N ARG A 149 9.42 -12.19 7.11
CA ARG A 149 9.60 -12.83 8.43
C ARG A 149 8.55 -12.43 9.48
N GLN A 150 7.80 -11.36 9.26
CA GLN A 150 6.75 -10.87 10.17
C GLN A 150 5.34 -11.32 9.74
N LEU A 151 5.19 -12.06 8.63
CA LEU A 151 3.90 -12.63 8.22
C LEU A 151 3.23 -13.49 9.32
N PRO A 152 3.95 -14.36 10.06
CA PRO A 152 3.34 -15.10 11.18
C PRO A 152 2.79 -14.17 12.27
N GLU A 153 3.54 -13.12 12.59
CA GLU A 153 3.19 -12.15 13.62
C GLU A 153 1.94 -11.34 13.24
N VAL A 154 1.87 -10.85 12.01
CA VAL A 154 0.68 -10.11 11.57
C VAL A 154 -0.53 -11.01 11.33
N THR A 155 -0.32 -12.30 11.06
CA THR A 155 -1.43 -13.26 11.05
C THR A 155 -2.10 -13.33 12.42
N GLU A 156 -1.31 -13.31 13.51
CA GLU A 156 -1.85 -13.27 14.87
C GLU A 156 -2.53 -11.93 15.18
N LEU A 157 -1.96 -10.80 14.76
CA LEU A 157 -2.63 -9.49 14.85
C LEU A 157 -4.00 -9.50 14.15
N VAL A 158 -4.09 -10.03 12.93
CA VAL A 158 -5.35 -10.13 12.17
C VAL A 158 -6.39 -10.97 12.93
N ARG A 159 -5.97 -12.05 13.59
CA ARG A 159 -6.87 -12.87 14.43
C ARG A 159 -7.43 -12.11 15.62
N GLN A 160 -6.64 -11.22 16.22
CA GLN A 160 -7.05 -10.38 17.35
C GLN A 160 -7.90 -9.17 16.95
N CYS A 161 -7.99 -8.87 15.65
CA CYS A 161 -8.66 -7.69 15.11
C CYS A 161 -9.69 -8.06 14.03
N PRO A 162 -10.68 -8.94 14.31
CA PRO A 162 -11.59 -9.46 13.28
C PRO A 162 -12.49 -8.40 12.64
N ASN A 163 -12.66 -7.24 13.28
CA ASN A 163 -13.49 -6.14 12.79
C ASN A 163 -12.68 -5.08 12.01
N THR A 164 -11.37 -5.28 11.84
CA THR A 164 -10.50 -4.39 11.06
C THR A 164 -10.25 -5.00 9.69
N SER A 165 -10.33 -4.18 8.63
CA SER A 165 -9.92 -4.60 7.28
C SER A 165 -8.45 -4.28 7.06
N PHE A 166 -7.70 -5.26 6.54
CA PHE A 166 -6.25 -5.20 6.41
C PHE A 166 -5.80 -5.21 4.97
N MET A 167 -4.90 -4.30 4.60
CA MET A 167 -4.22 -4.32 3.32
C MET A 167 -2.77 -4.75 3.52
N LEU A 168 -2.39 -5.92 3.03
CA LEU A 168 -1.00 -6.34 3.01
C LEU A 168 -0.22 -5.53 1.97
N ASP A 169 0.77 -4.75 2.40
CA ASP A 169 1.64 -4.00 1.49
C ASP A 169 2.63 -4.95 0.78
N HIS A 170 2.89 -4.66 -0.50
CA HIS A 170 3.95 -5.25 -1.33
C HIS A 170 4.03 -6.78 -1.30
N CYS A 171 2.89 -7.47 -1.31
CA CYS A 171 2.81 -8.94 -1.18
C CYS A 171 3.56 -9.50 0.06
N GLY A 172 3.72 -8.71 1.11
CA GLY A 172 4.47 -9.10 2.30
C GLY A 172 5.99 -9.18 2.09
N LYS A 173 6.53 -8.45 1.10
CA LYS A 173 7.97 -8.33 0.80
C LYS A 173 8.72 -9.67 0.76
N PRO A 174 8.39 -10.56 -0.21
CA PRO A 174 9.15 -11.79 -0.40
C PRO A 174 10.63 -11.51 -0.64
N ASP A 175 11.51 -12.40 -0.18
CA ASP A 175 12.94 -12.32 -0.48
C ASP A 175 13.22 -12.86 -1.91
N ILE A 176 12.92 -12.02 -2.90
CA ILE A 176 13.14 -12.32 -4.32
C ILE A 176 14.64 -12.37 -4.61
N ALA A 177 15.41 -11.43 -4.06
CA ALA A 177 16.86 -11.39 -4.19
C ALA A 177 17.57 -12.64 -3.65
N GLY A 178 17.03 -13.31 -2.64
CA GLY A 178 17.51 -14.59 -2.12
C GLY A 178 16.90 -15.82 -2.79
N ASN A 179 15.93 -15.66 -3.70
CA ASN A 179 15.07 -16.73 -4.24
C ASN A 179 14.33 -17.55 -3.16
N ALA A 180 14.05 -16.96 -2.00
CA ALA A 180 13.45 -17.66 -0.87
C ALA A 180 11.92 -17.58 -0.90
N CYS A 181 11.30 -18.47 -1.69
CA CYS A 181 9.84 -18.49 -1.88
C CYS A 181 9.11 -19.34 -0.82
N GLU A 182 9.66 -20.48 -0.40
CA GLU A 182 8.88 -21.52 0.31
C GLU A 182 8.28 -21.08 1.66
N SER A 183 9.07 -20.43 2.52
CA SER A 183 8.61 -19.96 3.83
C SER A 183 7.60 -18.83 3.70
N TRP A 184 7.94 -17.80 2.91
CA TRP A 184 7.05 -16.70 2.57
C TRP A 184 5.73 -17.20 1.97
N ALA A 185 5.77 -18.15 1.04
CA ALA A 185 4.59 -18.69 0.38
C ALA A 185 3.64 -19.35 1.38
N SER A 186 4.18 -20.19 2.26
CA SER A 186 3.41 -20.86 3.31
C SER A 186 2.81 -19.87 4.30
N ASP A 187 3.55 -18.84 4.68
CA ASP A 187 3.09 -17.77 5.58
C ASP A 187 2.04 -16.86 4.94
N LEU A 188 2.22 -16.50 3.67
CA LEU A 188 1.27 -15.71 2.91
C LEU A 188 -0.06 -16.44 2.77
N GLN A 189 -0.01 -17.76 2.50
CA GLN A 189 -1.21 -18.59 2.41
C GLN A 189 -1.96 -18.61 3.75
N ARG A 190 -1.23 -18.74 4.88
CA ARG A 190 -1.83 -18.67 6.22
C ARG A 190 -2.52 -17.35 6.48
N LEU A 191 -1.92 -16.23 6.08
CA LEU A 191 -2.55 -14.91 6.21
C LEU A 191 -3.77 -14.77 5.30
N ALA A 192 -3.69 -15.25 4.06
CA ALA A 192 -4.72 -15.09 3.04
C ALA A 192 -6.03 -15.82 3.35
N VAL A 193 -6.05 -16.81 4.27
CA VAL A 193 -7.29 -17.46 4.73
C VAL A 193 -8.24 -16.47 5.43
N HIS A 194 -7.71 -15.35 5.92
CA HIS A 194 -8.49 -14.32 6.59
C HIS A 194 -9.19 -13.43 5.55
N GLY A 195 -10.53 -13.53 5.48
CA GLY A 195 -11.34 -12.82 4.47
C GLY A 195 -11.31 -11.29 4.59
N ASN A 196 -10.93 -10.75 5.74
CA ASN A 196 -10.71 -9.33 5.98
C ASN A 196 -9.32 -8.84 5.56
N VAL A 197 -8.51 -9.67 4.90
CA VAL A 197 -7.19 -9.30 4.37
C VAL A 197 -7.23 -9.25 2.83
N ALA A 198 -6.84 -8.11 2.28
CA ALA A 198 -6.51 -7.89 0.88
C ALA A 198 -4.99 -7.67 0.73
N CYS A 199 -4.50 -7.68 -0.51
CA CYS A 199 -3.07 -7.55 -0.79
C CYS A 199 -2.80 -6.57 -1.92
N LYS A 200 -1.88 -5.63 -1.69
CA LYS A 200 -1.33 -4.75 -2.71
C LYS A 200 -0.27 -5.49 -3.51
N PHE A 201 -0.54 -5.66 -4.80
CA PHE A 201 0.43 -6.11 -5.79
C PHE A 201 1.27 -4.90 -6.19
N SER A 202 2.39 -4.70 -5.48
CA SER A 202 3.27 -3.53 -5.55
C SER A 202 4.66 -3.89 -5.00
N GLY A 203 5.67 -3.02 -5.16
CA GLY A 203 6.97 -3.11 -4.47
C GLY A 203 7.89 -4.29 -4.82
N LEU A 204 7.44 -5.26 -5.64
CA LEU A 204 8.23 -6.47 -5.94
C LEU A 204 9.56 -6.19 -6.65
N LEU A 205 9.65 -5.12 -7.45
CA LEU A 205 10.90 -4.75 -8.12
C LEU A 205 12.01 -4.39 -7.12
N SER A 206 11.64 -3.74 -6.02
CA SER A 206 12.57 -3.31 -4.98
C SER A 206 13.16 -4.48 -4.19
N GLU A 207 12.43 -5.60 -4.12
CA GLU A 207 12.88 -6.84 -3.47
C GLU A 207 13.73 -7.74 -4.41
N ALA A 208 13.83 -7.38 -5.71
CA ALA A 208 14.48 -8.18 -6.75
C ALA A 208 15.83 -7.61 -7.19
N ARG A 209 16.81 -8.49 -7.45
CA ARG A 209 18.07 -8.10 -8.10
C ARG A 209 17.82 -7.62 -9.53
N PRO A 210 18.70 -6.80 -10.12
CA PRO A 210 18.53 -6.30 -11.49
C PRO A 210 18.22 -7.37 -12.54
N ASP A 211 18.86 -8.55 -12.46
CA ASP A 211 18.64 -9.68 -13.38
C ASP A 211 17.27 -10.36 -13.23
N GLN A 212 16.61 -10.17 -12.09
CA GLN A 212 15.31 -10.76 -11.75
C GLN A 212 14.13 -9.83 -12.04
N ARG A 213 14.36 -8.57 -12.43
CA ARG A 213 13.33 -7.57 -12.72
C ARG A 213 12.68 -7.79 -14.10
N THR A 214 12.19 -9.02 -14.29
CA THR A 214 11.54 -9.52 -15.49
C THR A 214 10.31 -10.32 -15.09
N ALA A 215 9.36 -10.54 -16.02
CA ALA A 215 8.15 -11.30 -15.70
C ALA A 215 8.51 -12.71 -15.22
N ALA A 216 9.47 -13.37 -15.88
CA ALA A 216 9.96 -14.70 -15.49
C ALA A 216 10.60 -14.72 -14.09
N GLY A 217 11.39 -13.70 -13.73
CA GLY A 217 12.03 -13.61 -12.41
C GLY A 217 11.04 -13.36 -11.27
N LEU A 218 9.99 -12.57 -11.53
CA LEU A 218 8.94 -12.29 -10.54
C LEU A 218 7.85 -13.37 -10.49
N LEU A 219 7.70 -14.17 -11.56
CA LEU A 219 6.58 -15.09 -11.75
C LEU A 219 6.30 -16.02 -10.55
N PRO A 220 7.31 -16.64 -9.88
CA PRO A 220 7.04 -17.54 -8.76
C PRO A 220 6.31 -16.84 -7.61
N PHE A 221 6.72 -15.62 -7.29
CA PHE A 221 6.15 -14.82 -6.21
C PHE A 221 4.83 -14.18 -6.65
N ALA A 222 4.79 -13.63 -7.85
CA ALA A 222 3.59 -13.06 -8.44
C ALA A 222 2.44 -14.06 -8.47
N ARG A 223 2.69 -15.26 -9.04
CA ARG A 223 1.70 -16.34 -9.16
C ARG A 223 1.17 -16.77 -7.81
N HIS A 224 2.06 -16.99 -6.83
CA HIS A 224 1.64 -17.43 -5.50
C HIS A 224 0.74 -16.40 -4.79
N ALA A 225 1.06 -15.11 -4.89
CA ALA A 225 0.21 -14.05 -4.35
C ALA A 225 -1.15 -13.99 -5.08
N MET A 226 -1.16 -14.16 -6.41
CA MET A 226 -2.39 -14.25 -7.21
C MET A 226 -3.28 -15.42 -6.82
N GLU A 227 -2.70 -16.59 -6.57
CA GLU A 227 -3.42 -17.79 -6.14
C GLU A 227 -3.98 -17.63 -4.71
N CYS A 228 -3.23 -17.00 -3.80
CA CYS A 228 -3.65 -16.81 -2.40
C CYS A 228 -4.83 -15.83 -2.26
N PHE A 229 -4.79 -14.69 -2.93
CA PHE A 229 -5.77 -13.62 -2.75
C PHE A 229 -6.88 -13.65 -3.80
N GLY A 230 -6.57 -14.15 -5.00
CA GLY A 230 -7.47 -14.13 -6.15
C GLY A 230 -7.72 -12.72 -6.70
N PRO A 231 -8.44 -12.63 -7.83
CA PRO A 231 -8.64 -11.37 -8.56
C PRO A 231 -9.54 -10.37 -7.82
N THR A 232 -10.19 -10.75 -6.72
CA THR A 232 -11.12 -9.89 -5.95
C THR A 232 -10.49 -9.29 -4.69
N ARG A 233 -9.32 -9.77 -4.25
CA ARG A 233 -8.58 -9.24 -3.08
C ARG A 233 -7.16 -8.81 -3.39
N LEU A 234 -6.74 -8.88 -4.65
CA LEU A 234 -5.54 -8.20 -5.12
C LEU A 234 -5.85 -6.78 -5.60
N VAL A 235 -4.98 -5.85 -5.24
CA VAL A 235 -5.10 -4.44 -5.60
C VAL A 235 -3.79 -3.97 -6.25
N TYR A 236 -3.87 -3.32 -7.40
CA TYR A 236 -2.70 -2.71 -8.03
C TYR A 236 -2.14 -1.55 -7.20
N GLY A 237 -0.82 -1.46 -7.06
CA GLY A 237 -0.12 -0.27 -6.60
C GLY A 237 1.26 -0.18 -7.23
N SER A 238 1.74 1.03 -7.51
CA SER A 238 3.05 1.22 -8.14
C SER A 238 4.21 1.21 -7.15
N ASP A 239 3.97 1.62 -5.90
CA ASP A 239 5.02 1.99 -4.94
C ASP A 239 5.84 3.19 -5.43
N TRP A 240 5.24 4.09 -6.22
CA TRP A 240 5.89 5.31 -6.69
C TRP A 240 6.05 6.32 -5.54
N PRO A 241 7.19 7.03 -5.44
CA PRO A 241 8.35 6.99 -6.34
C PRO A 241 9.42 5.97 -5.92
N VAL A 242 9.24 5.18 -4.85
CA VAL A 242 10.24 4.19 -4.39
C VAL A 242 10.63 3.22 -5.51
N VAL A 243 9.66 2.80 -6.32
CA VAL A 243 9.86 1.93 -7.48
C VAL A 243 10.88 2.48 -8.50
N THR A 244 11.19 3.78 -8.53
CA THR A 244 12.20 4.37 -9.43
C THR A 244 13.61 3.84 -9.15
N THR A 245 13.90 3.46 -7.90
CA THR A 245 15.16 2.81 -7.51
C THR A 245 15.33 1.42 -8.13
N ALA A 246 14.22 0.84 -8.62
CA ALA A 246 14.15 -0.52 -9.11
C ALA A 246 13.66 -0.63 -10.57
N GLY A 247 13.77 0.45 -11.34
CA GLY A 247 13.41 0.48 -12.77
C GLY A 247 12.15 1.29 -13.10
N GLY A 248 11.43 1.77 -12.09
CA GLY A 248 10.35 2.73 -12.23
C GLY A 248 8.98 2.12 -12.53
N GLU A 249 7.98 2.98 -12.38
CA GLU A 249 6.58 2.62 -12.58
C GLU A 249 6.28 2.11 -14.02
N PRO A 250 6.89 2.64 -15.11
CA PRO A 250 6.63 2.11 -16.45
C PRO A 250 7.05 0.64 -16.62
N LEU A 251 8.20 0.24 -16.05
CA LEU A 251 8.65 -1.15 -16.05
C LEU A 251 7.69 -2.00 -15.21
N TRP A 252 7.35 -1.55 -14.01
CA TRP A 252 6.43 -2.26 -13.13
C TRP A 252 5.08 -2.53 -13.81
N ARG A 253 4.47 -1.49 -14.39
CA ARG A 253 3.19 -1.59 -15.09
C ARG A 253 3.26 -2.56 -16.26
N ALA A 254 4.31 -2.51 -17.08
CA ALA A 254 4.49 -3.45 -18.19
C ALA A 254 4.53 -4.91 -17.70
N LEU A 255 5.25 -5.18 -16.62
CA LEU A 255 5.33 -6.51 -16.01
C LEU A 255 3.98 -6.96 -15.44
N VAL A 256 3.25 -6.08 -14.77
CA VAL A 256 1.90 -6.39 -14.27
C VAL A 256 0.95 -6.72 -15.41
N HIS A 257 1.01 -5.99 -16.54
CA HIS A 257 0.21 -6.32 -17.73
C HIS A 257 0.55 -7.67 -18.33
N GLU A 258 1.83 -8.05 -18.36
CA GLU A 258 2.27 -9.37 -18.82
C GLU A 258 1.76 -10.48 -17.88
N LEU A 259 1.94 -10.30 -16.57
CA LEU A 259 1.55 -11.25 -15.53
C LEU A 259 0.03 -11.44 -15.41
N THR A 260 -0.77 -10.48 -15.89
CA THR A 260 -2.25 -10.53 -15.89
C THR A 260 -2.83 -10.65 -17.30
N SER A 261 -2.01 -11.06 -18.28
CA SER A 261 -2.41 -11.11 -19.70
C SER A 261 -3.49 -12.16 -20.00
N ASP A 262 -3.55 -13.23 -19.21
CA ASP A 262 -4.53 -14.31 -19.33
C ASP A 262 -5.82 -14.04 -18.53
N TRP A 263 -5.90 -12.95 -17.78
CA TRP A 263 -7.07 -12.59 -17.00
C TRP A 263 -8.19 -12.02 -17.89
N SER A 264 -9.44 -12.31 -17.51
CA SER A 264 -10.60 -11.69 -18.14
C SER A 264 -10.58 -10.16 -17.96
N LEU A 265 -11.23 -9.44 -18.88
CA LEU A 265 -11.36 -7.97 -18.77
C LEU A 265 -11.97 -7.54 -17.44
N ALA A 266 -12.96 -8.29 -16.92
CA ALA A 266 -13.59 -8.02 -15.63
C ALA A 266 -12.60 -8.22 -14.47
N ALA A 267 -11.80 -9.29 -14.49
CA ALA A 267 -10.79 -9.54 -13.45
C ALA A 267 -9.70 -8.46 -13.46
N ARG A 268 -9.25 -8.03 -14.64
CA ARG A 268 -8.28 -6.93 -14.79
C ARG A 268 -8.87 -5.61 -14.27
N GLN A 269 -10.09 -5.26 -14.65
CA GLN A 269 -10.74 -4.03 -14.18
C GLN A 269 -10.95 -4.03 -12.65
N ALA A 270 -11.28 -5.20 -12.07
CA ALA A 270 -11.37 -5.36 -10.63
C ALA A 270 -10.02 -5.10 -9.95
N PHE A 271 -8.95 -5.74 -10.44
CA PHE A 271 -7.60 -5.61 -9.92
C PHE A 271 -7.01 -4.20 -10.05
N PHE A 272 -7.14 -3.59 -11.22
CA PHE A 272 -6.57 -2.26 -11.50
C PHE A 272 -7.35 -1.12 -10.85
N CYS A 273 -8.60 -1.32 -10.41
CA CYS A 273 -9.42 -0.22 -9.92
C CYS A 273 -10.46 -0.65 -8.88
N ASP A 274 -11.41 -1.52 -9.23
CA ASP A 274 -12.63 -1.66 -8.42
C ASP A 274 -12.36 -2.27 -7.03
N ASN A 275 -11.30 -3.06 -6.88
CA ASN A 275 -10.89 -3.63 -5.59
C ASN A 275 -10.35 -2.55 -4.64
N ALA A 276 -9.56 -1.59 -5.11
CA ALA A 276 -9.08 -0.47 -4.29
C ALA A 276 -10.26 0.36 -3.79
N VAL A 277 -11.16 0.73 -4.71
CA VAL A 277 -12.36 1.54 -4.42
C VAL A 277 -13.24 0.84 -3.38
N ARG A 278 -13.49 -0.46 -3.57
CA ARG A 278 -14.31 -1.25 -2.64
C ARG A 278 -13.64 -1.41 -1.27
N PHE A 279 -12.35 -1.74 -1.25
CA PHE A 279 -11.62 -2.02 0.00
C PHE A 279 -11.54 -0.78 0.89
N TYR A 280 -11.19 0.37 0.33
CA TYR A 280 -11.03 1.63 1.07
C TYR A 280 -12.35 2.41 1.24
N GLY A 281 -13.47 1.92 0.72
CA GLY A 281 -14.76 2.62 0.79
C GLY A 281 -14.76 3.99 0.10
N ILE A 282 -13.93 4.16 -0.94
CA ILE A 282 -13.77 5.41 -1.68
C ILE A 282 -15.11 5.79 -2.31
N ARG A 283 -15.64 6.94 -1.92
CA ARG A 283 -16.92 7.45 -2.45
C ARG A 283 -16.69 8.03 -3.85
N ASN A 284 -17.51 7.61 -4.81
CA ASN A 284 -17.49 8.12 -6.18
C ASN A 284 -18.11 9.53 -6.25
N ASP A 285 -17.53 10.51 -5.56
CA ASP A 285 -18.06 11.89 -5.56
C ASP A 285 -17.59 12.70 -6.79
N ALA A 286 -16.91 12.06 -7.76
CA ALA A 286 -16.36 12.69 -8.97
C ALA A 286 -16.93 12.13 -10.29
N ARG A 287 -18.15 11.54 -10.26
CA ARG A 287 -18.84 11.02 -11.47
C ARG A 287 -19.94 11.92 -12.02
N THR A 288 -19.97 13.20 -11.65
CA THR A 288 -20.81 14.22 -12.31
C THR A 288 -19.97 15.13 -13.17
#